data_AF-A0A2V6H2V2-F1
#
_entry.id   AF-A0A2V6H2V2-F1
#
_cell.length_a   1.000
_cell.length_b   1.000
_cell.length_c   1.000
_cell.angle_alpha   90.00
_cell.angle_beta   90.00
_cell.angle_gamma   90.00
#
_symmetry.space_group_name_H-M   'P 1'
#
loop_
_entity.id
_entity.type
_entity.pdbx_description
1 polymer ?
#
loop_
_entity_poly.entity_id
_entity_poly.type
_entity_poly.pdbx_seq_one_letter_code
_entity_poly.pdbx_strand_id
1 'polypeptide(L)' 'MYAVSDDAANTILDLTATLGVDYLIIGASQRTAMSKLLRGSVVTNVAQQLPESIHLIIYG' A
#
# COMPACT_ATOMS: atom_id res chain seq x y z
N MET A 1 -6.84 -12.38 -8.45
CA MET A 1 -5.44 -12.31 -8.92
C MET A 1 -4.54 -12.19 -7.71
N TYR A 2 -3.36 -12.79 -7.73
CA TYR A 2 -2.35 -12.63 -6.68
C TYR A 2 -1.00 -12.40 -7.36
N ALA A 3 -0.17 -11.54 -6.76
CA ALA A 3 1.18 -11.23 -7.22
C ALA A 3 2.17 -11.48 -6.09
N VAL A 4 3.30 -12.08 -6.42
CA VAL A 4 4.49 -12.16 -5.56
C VAL A 4 5.48 -11.16 -6.11
N SER A 5 6.04 -10.33 -5.24
CA SER A 5 7.04 -9.34 -5.63
C SER A 5 8.02 -9.09 -4.50
N ASP A 6 9.28 -8.89 -4.85
CA ASP A 6 10.33 -8.45 -3.93
C ASP A 6 10.16 -6.97 -3.53
N ASP A 7 9.41 -6.19 -4.32
CA ASP A 7 9.03 -4.81 -4.03
C ASP A 7 7.51 -4.64 -4.08
N ALA A 8 6.89 -4.91 -2.94
CA ALA A 8 5.45 -4.85 -2.81
C ALA A 8 4.88 -3.44 -3.06
N ALA A 9 5.59 -2.37 -2.70
CA ALA A 9 5.05 -1.02 -2.83
C ALA A 9 4.92 -0.61 -4.30
N ASN A 10 5.98 -0.81 -5.09
CA ASN A 10 5.96 -0.50 -6.52
C ASN A 10 4.95 -1.39 -7.26
N THR A 11 4.89 -2.68 -6.95
CA THR A 11 3.89 -3.56 -7.56
C THR A 11 2.45 -3.14 -7.24
N ILE A 12 2.17 -2.69 -6.02
CA ILE A 12 0.84 -2.15 -5.67
C ILE A 12 0.52 -0.91 -6.49
N LEU A 13 1.46 0.04 -6.59
CA LEU A 13 1.27 1.29 -7.36
C LEU A 13 1.02 1.01 -8.84
N ASP A 14 1.84 0.16 -9.44
CA ASP A 14 1.72 -0.21 -10.85
C ASP A 14 0.39 -0.89 -11.14
N LEU A 15 -0.03 -1.85 -10.31
CA LEU A 15 -1.31 -2.53 -10.49
C LEU A 15 -2.48 -1.55 -10.31
N THR A 16 -2.40 -0.66 -9.32
CA THR A 16 -3.45 0.33 -9.07
C THR A 16 -3.61 1.26 -10.28
N ALA A 17 -2.50 1.78 -10.81
CA ALA A 17 -2.50 2.63 -12.00
C ALA A 17 -2.95 1.87 -13.26
N THR A 18 -2.43 0.66 -13.47
CA THR A 18 -2.75 -0.19 -14.62
C THR A 18 -4.23 -0.56 -14.68
N LEU A 19 -4.81 -0.85 -13.52
CA LEU A 19 -6.21 -1.23 -13.41
C LEU A 19 -7.16 -0.02 -13.37
N GLY A 20 -6.63 1.20 -13.17
CA GLY A 20 -7.43 2.43 -13.15
C GLY A 20 -8.47 2.45 -12.02
N VAL A 21 -8.11 1.97 -10.84
CA VAL A 21 -9.05 1.87 -9.70
C VAL A 21 -9.22 3.21 -8.99
N ASP A 22 -10.43 3.45 -8.48
CA ASP A 22 -10.74 4.65 -7.67
C ASP A 22 -10.34 4.50 -6.19
N TYR A 23 -10.25 3.26 -5.71
CA TYR A 23 -9.99 2.93 -4.31
C TYR A 23 -8.90 1.87 -4.18
N LEU A 24 -7.99 2.08 -3.22
CA LEU A 24 -7.00 1.11 -2.77
C LEU A 24 -7.21 0.85 -1.28
N ILE A 25 -7.51 -0.39 -0.91
CA ILE A 25 -7.72 -0.78 0.49
C ILE A 25 -6.54 -1.63 0.95
N ILE A 26 -5.84 -1.21 2.01
CA ILE A 26 -4.71 -1.93 2.58
C ILE A 26 -4.98 -2.33 4.03
N GLY A 27 -4.73 -3.60 4.34
CA GLY A 27 -4.79 -4.13 5.69
C GLY A 27 -3.67 -3.60 6.58
N ALA A 28 -3.98 -2.92 7.69
CA ALA A 28 -2.99 -2.69 8.75
C ALA A 28 -2.84 -3.99 9.56
N SER A 29 -1.71 -4.69 9.43
CA SER A 29 -1.54 -5.97 10.10
C SER A 29 -1.47 -5.78 11.62
N GLN A 30 -2.39 -6.40 12.37
CA GLN A 30 -2.37 -6.48 13.83
C GLN A 30 -1.19 -7.35 14.31
N ARG A 31 0.02 -6.81 14.34
CA ARG A 31 1.13 -7.35 15.14
C ARG A 31 1.90 -6.19 15.74
N THR A 32 1.90 -6.13 17.06
CA THR A 32 2.80 -5.35 17.93
C THR A 32 4.17 -5.11 17.28
N ALA A 33 4.35 -3.94 16.66
CA ALA A 33 5.61 -3.49 16.09
C ALA A 33 5.69 -1.97 16.13
N MET A 34 5.67 -1.39 17.35
CA MET A 34 6.13 -0.01 17.56
C MET A 34 7.53 0.24 16.95
N SER A 35 8.29 -0.80 16.58
CA SER A 35 9.58 -0.77 15.89
C SER A 35 9.55 -0.65 14.35
N LYS A 36 8.47 -1.01 13.64
CA LYS A 36 8.35 -0.79 12.17
C LYS A 36 7.74 0.56 11.80
N LEU A 37 7.10 1.20 12.78
CA LEU A 37 6.49 2.53 12.69
C LEU A 37 7.49 3.67 12.52
N LEU A 38 8.79 3.45 12.67
CA LEU A 38 9.78 4.53 12.72
C LEU A 38 10.45 4.92 11.39
N ARG A 39 10.30 4.17 10.27
CA ARG A 39 10.63 4.57 8.87
C ARG A 39 10.53 3.35 7.93
N GLY A 40 9.62 3.32 6.95
CA GLY A 40 9.70 2.39 5.81
C GLY A 40 8.73 1.21 5.76
N SER A 41 7.46 1.39 6.15
CA SER A 41 6.43 0.37 5.88
C SER A 41 5.94 0.43 4.43
N VAL A 42 5.51 -0.70 3.86
CA VAL A 42 4.89 -0.74 2.51
C VAL A 42 3.70 0.21 2.43
N VAL A 43 2.87 0.27 3.47
CA VAL A 43 1.72 1.18 3.55
C VAL A 43 2.17 2.64 3.44
N THR A 44 3.24 3.01 4.16
CA THR A 44 3.80 4.37 4.12
C THR A 44 4.33 4.72 2.73
N ASN A 45 5.08 3.82 2.10
CA ASN A 45 5.61 4.05 0.76
C ASN A 45 4.49 4.21 -0.28
N VAL A 46 3.47 3.35 -0.22
CA VAL A 46 2.31 3.46 -1.11
C VAL A 46 1.58 4.77 -0.87
N ALA A 47 1.28 5.13 0.38
CA ALA A 47 0.58 6.37 0.71
C ALA A 47 1.30 7.63 0.24
N GLN A 48 2.63 7.64 0.20
CA GLN A 48 3.43 8.78 -0.24
C GLN A 48 3.45 8.98 -1.77
N GLN A 49 3.20 7.91 -2.54
CA GLN A 49 3.35 7.91 -3.99
C GLN A 49 2.02 7.73 -4.73
N LEU A 50 0.95 7.35 -4.01
CA LEU A 50 -0.36 7.16 -4.59
C LEU A 50 -0.90 8.50 -5.12
N PRO A 51 -1.41 8.55 -6.37
CA PRO A 51 -2.05 9.75 -6.90
C PRO A 51 -3.25 10.18 -6.06
N GLU A 52 -3.47 11.50 -5.91
CA GLU A 52 -4.59 12.05 -5.14
C GLU A 52 -5.98 11.65 -5.68
N SER A 53 -6.06 11.24 -6.95
CA SER A 53 -7.29 10.74 -7.56
C SER A 53 -7.71 9.37 -7.03
N ILE A 54 -6.84 8.66 -6.30
CA ILE A 54 -7.10 7.31 -5.78
C ILE A 54 -7.22 7.38 -4.27
N HIS A 55 -8.35 6.95 -3.76
CA HIS A 55 -8.65 6.98 -2.34
C HIS A 55 -8.00 5.79 -1.63
N LEU A 56 -6.97 6.07 -0.82
CA LEU A 56 -6.35 5.07 0.06
C LEU A 56 -7.18 4.89 1.34
N ILE A 57 -7.59 3.66 1.60
CA ILE A 57 -8.26 3.26 2.84
C ILE A 57 -7.36 2.26 3.57
N ILE A 58 -6.98 2.58 4.81
CA ILE A 58 -6.24 1.65 5.67
C ILE A 58 -7.24 1.03 6.65
N TYR A 59 -7.33 -0.30 6.66
CA TYR A 59 -8.30 -1.06 7.46
C TYR A 59 -7.56 -2.08 8.34
N GLY A 60 -7.68 -2.03 9.65
CA GLY A 60 -7.06 -3.01 10.56
C GLY A 60 -7.02 -2.61 12.02
#